data_AF-A0A804R716-F1
#
_entry.id   AF-A0A804R716-F1
#
_cell.length_a   1.000
_cell.length_b   1.000
_cell.length_c   1.000
_cell.angle_alpha   90.00
_cell.angle_beta   90.00
_cell.angle_gamma   90.00
#
_symmetry.space_group_name_H-M   'P 1'
#
loop_
_entity.id
_entity.type
_entity.pdbx_description
1 polymer ?
#
loop_
_entity_poly.entity_id
_entity_poly.type
_entity_poly.pdbx_seq_one_letter_code
_entity_poly.pdbx_strand_id
1 'polypeptide(L)'
;MLLSPSLNILQGLAIDNLDYIFTVGAPSIINHSCVPNAVLIFDGRTAYVRALQPINKDEEVSISYIETAAVTKKRNNDLKQYFFTCTCPRCVKGFDEDALLEGFRCKSQACDGFLLPNSGKKAYTCQKCGASRDV
;
A
#
# COMPACT_ATOMS: atom_id res chain seq x y z
N MET A 1 -18.99 10.01 -0.51
CA MET A 1 -19.41 10.69 0.74
C MET A 1 -18.15 10.91 1.55
N LEU A 2 -17.54 12.09 1.44
CA LEU A 2 -16.29 12.40 2.13
C LEU A 2 -16.63 12.74 3.58
N LEU A 3 -16.59 11.75 4.47
CA LEU A 3 -16.57 12.03 5.89
C LEU A 3 -15.13 12.37 6.25
N SER A 4 -14.84 13.66 6.27
CA SER A 4 -13.84 14.21 7.17
C SER A 4 -14.52 14.40 8.53
N PRO A 5 -14.06 13.67 9.56
CA PRO A 5 -14.07 14.22 10.88
C PRO A 5 -12.65 14.20 11.44
N SER A 6 -12.20 15.37 11.85
CA SER A 6 -11.03 15.60 12.70
C SER A 6 -11.03 14.56 13.84
N LEU A 7 -10.07 13.65 13.82
CA LEU A 7 -10.03 12.52 14.74
C LEU A 7 -9.58 13.01 16.12
N ASN A 8 -10.49 13.07 17.09
CA ASN A 8 -10.13 13.03 18.50
C ASN A 8 -9.72 11.59 18.83
N ILE A 9 -8.45 11.27 18.58
CA ILE A 9 -7.86 9.98 18.93
C ILE A 9 -7.79 9.91 20.46
N LEU A 10 -8.70 9.13 21.04
CA LEU A 10 -8.80 8.90 22.48
C LEU A 10 -7.48 8.30 23.00
N GLN A 11 -6.84 9.05 23.91
CA GLN A 11 -5.71 8.68 24.78
C GLN A 11 -4.61 7.83 24.12
N GLY A 12 -3.60 8.50 23.56
CA GLY A 12 -2.33 7.86 23.21
C GLY A 12 -1.56 7.49 24.47
N LEU A 13 -1.12 6.23 24.54
CA LEU A 13 -0.08 5.81 25.48
C LEU A 13 1.21 5.70 24.67
N ALA A 14 2.22 6.49 25.05
CA ALA A 14 3.57 6.30 24.54
C ALA A 14 4.14 5.05 25.22
N ILE A 15 4.19 3.95 24.48
CA ILE A 15 4.92 2.75 24.92
C ILE A 15 6.30 2.90 24.28
N ASP A 16 7.29 3.29 25.06
CA ASP A 16 8.69 3.40 24.65
C ASP A 16 9.00 4.43 23.55
N ASN A 17 8.81 5.72 23.80
CA ASN A 17 9.33 6.90 23.06
C ASN A 17 9.19 6.97 21.51
N LEU A 18 8.67 5.96 20.83
CA LEU A 18 8.61 5.85 19.37
C LEU A 18 7.35 5.12 18.86
N ASP A 19 6.59 4.44 19.73
CA ASP A 19 5.36 3.74 19.34
C ASP A 19 4.11 4.49 19.80
N TYR A 20 3.53 5.29 18.90
CA TYR A 20 2.21 5.87 19.09
C TYR A 20 1.14 4.79 18.88
N ILE A 21 0.57 4.29 19.98
CA ILE A 21 -0.52 3.30 19.98
C ILE A 21 -1.76 3.92 20.61
N PHE A 22 -2.90 3.78 19.92
CA PHE A 22 -4.18 4.35 20.34
C PHE A 22 -5.25 3.28 20.36
N THR A 23 -6.07 3.26 21.40
CA THR A 23 -7.27 2.40 21.43
C THR A 23 -8.39 3.08 20.65
N VAL A 24 -9.04 2.36 19.74
CA VAL A 24 -10.12 2.90 18.90
C VAL A 24 -11.44 2.16 19.11
N GLY A 25 -12.50 2.92 19.39
CA GLY A 25 -13.85 2.37 19.58
C GLY A 25 -14.57 2.03 18.28
N ALA A 26 -14.20 2.66 17.16
CA ALA A 26 -14.80 2.44 15.86
C ALA A 26 -13.73 2.47 14.74
N PRO A 27 -12.95 1.40 14.55
CA PRO A 27 -11.86 1.38 13.57
C PRO A 27 -12.35 1.56 12.12
N SER A 28 -13.64 1.33 11.85
CA SER A 28 -14.27 1.49 10.53
C SER A 28 -14.31 2.93 10.00
N ILE A 29 -13.98 3.93 10.82
CA ILE A 29 -13.89 5.34 10.39
C ILE A 29 -12.56 5.68 9.71
N ILE A 30 -11.55 4.81 9.83
CA ILE A 30 -10.20 5.06 9.35
C ILE A 30 -10.12 4.67 7.89
N ASN A 31 -9.77 5.60 7.00
CA ASN A 31 -9.73 5.38 5.57
C ASN A 31 -8.59 4.44 5.12
N HIS A 32 -8.76 3.91 3.91
CA HIS A 32 -7.78 3.03 3.28
C HIS A 32 -6.65 3.80 2.58
N SER A 33 -5.43 3.30 2.69
CA SER A 33 -4.32 3.60 1.77
C SER A 33 -3.54 2.32 1.45
N CYS A 34 -3.07 2.16 0.20
CA CYS A 34 -2.11 1.10 -0.16
C CYS A 34 -0.68 1.42 0.31
N VAL A 35 -0.48 2.62 0.86
CA VAL A 35 0.72 3.10 1.56
C VAL A 35 0.27 3.71 2.90
N PRO A 36 -0.21 2.89 3.83
CA PRO A 36 -0.78 3.39 5.08
C PRO A 36 0.32 3.95 5.99
N ASN A 37 -0.03 4.91 6.84
CA ASN A 37 0.84 5.44 7.89
C ASN A 37 0.54 4.81 9.27
N ALA A 38 -0.45 3.93 9.36
CA ALA A 38 -0.77 3.19 10.56
C ALA A 38 -1.21 1.75 10.27
N VAL A 39 -1.21 0.91 11.30
CA VAL A 39 -1.70 -0.47 11.28
C VAL A 39 -2.78 -0.66 12.35
N LEU A 40 -3.84 -1.40 12.00
CA LEU A 40 -4.89 -1.82 12.92
C LEU A 40 -4.51 -3.19 13.50
N ILE A 41 -4.46 -3.29 14.82
CA ILE A 41 -4.11 -4.50 15.58
C ILE A 41 -5.29 -4.81 16.51
N PHE A 42 -5.67 -6.08 16.62
CA PHE A 42 -6.67 -6.52 17.59
C PHE A 42 -6.00 -7.34 18.69
N ASP A 43 -6.23 -6.96 19.94
CA ASP A 43 -5.98 -7.82 21.11
C ASP A 43 -7.33 -8.20 21.73
N GLY A 44 -7.75 -9.44 21.48
CA GLY A 44 -9.10 -9.89 21.79
C GLY A 44 -10.17 -9.03 21.11
N ARG A 45 -10.92 -8.26 21.91
CA ARG A 45 -11.98 -7.36 21.43
C ARG A 45 -11.52 -5.90 21.34
N THR A 46 -10.29 -5.61 21.73
CA THR A 46 -9.74 -4.26 21.75
C THR A 46 -9.02 -4.00 20.45
N ALA A 47 -9.37 -2.91 19.78
CA ALA A 47 -8.73 -2.46 18.57
C ALA A 47 -7.71 -1.36 18.89
N TYR A 48 -6.49 -1.55 18.39
CA TYR A 48 -5.39 -0.62 18.51
C TYR A 48 -4.97 -0.12 17.12
N VAL A 49 -4.65 1.16 17.04
CA VAL A 49 -4.01 1.75 15.86
C VAL A 49 -2.60 2.12 16.26
N ARG A 50 -1.60 1.53 15.59
CA ARG A 50 -0.20 1.84 15.78
C ARG A 50 0.32 2.62 14.59
N ALA A 51 0.97 3.76 14.82
CA ALA A 51 1.65 4.49 13.76
C ALA A 51 2.85 3.69 13.24
N LEU A 52 3.03 3.67 11.92
CA LEU A 52 4.17 3.03 11.25
C LEU A 52 5.35 4.00 11.08
N GLN A 53 5.09 5.29 11.22
CA GLN A 53 6.02 6.40 11.10
C GLN A 53 5.46 7.60 11.88
N PRO A 54 6.25 8.65 12.17
CA PRO A 54 5.74 9.89 12.73
C PRO A 54 4.60 10.45 11.86
N ILE A 55 3.46 10.75 12.47
CA ILE A 55 2.29 11.34 11.81
C ILE A 55 2.19 12.79 12.25
N ASN A 56 2.19 13.71 11.30
CA ASN A 56 2.13 15.13 11.62
C ASN A 56 0.74 15.52 12.12
N LYS A 57 0.67 16.64 12.84
CA LYS A 57 -0.63 17.24 13.18
C LYS A 57 -1.42 17.48 11.88
N ASP A 58 -2.70 17.12 11.91
CA ASP A 58 -3.65 17.28 10.80
C ASP A 58 -3.36 16.38 9.58
N GLU A 59 -2.36 15.48 9.66
CA GLU A 59 -2.17 14.41 8.68
C GLU A 59 -3.22 13.31 8.88
N GLU A 60 -3.83 12.85 7.78
CA GLU A 60 -4.83 11.79 7.83
C GLU A 60 -4.20 10.46 8.24
N VAL A 61 -4.79 9.81 9.25
CA VAL A 61 -4.45 8.43 9.62
C VAL A 61 -5.14 7.47 8.65
N SER A 62 -4.38 6.58 8.03
CA SER A 62 -4.90 5.56 7.12
C SER A 62 -4.32 4.18 7.42
N ILE A 63 -5.12 3.14 7.16
CA ILE A 63 -4.75 1.72 7.31
C ILE A 63 -4.90 0.99 5.97
N SER A 64 -4.33 -0.20 5.84
CA SER A 64 -4.68 -1.07 4.71
C SER A 64 -5.89 -1.95 5.04
N TYR A 65 -6.82 -2.08 4.09
CA TYR A 65 -7.95 -3.02 4.18
C TYR A 65 -7.65 -4.35 3.50
N ILE A 66 -6.56 -4.41 2.73
CA ILE A 66 -6.21 -5.49 1.83
C ILE A 66 -4.72 -5.82 1.93
N GLU A 67 -4.31 -6.95 1.34
CA GLU A 67 -2.89 -7.21 1.08
C GLU A 67 -2.34 -6.17 0.08
N THR A 68 -1.20 -5.58 0.40
CA THR A 68 -0.58 -4.52 -0.41
C THR A 68 0.51 -5.07 -1.33
N ALA A 69 1.05 -6.26 -1.09
CA ALA A 69 2.06 -6.93 -1.94
C ALA A 69 1.46 -7.52 -3.24
N ALA A 70 0.70 -6.71 -3.98
CA ALA A 70 0.09 -7.08 -5.26
C ALA A 70 0.02 -5.87 -6.20
N VAL A 71 -0.18 -6.10 -7.50
CA VAL A 71 -0.30 -5.04 -8.50
C VAL A 71 -1.55 -4.17 -8.32
N THR A 72 -1.53 -2.94 -8.82
CA THR A 72 -2.60 -1.93 -8.66
C THR A 72 -3.96 -2.42 -9.09
N LYS A 73 -4.01 -3.19 -10.18
CA LYS A 73 -5.25 -3.82 -10.67
C LYS A 73 -5.84 -4.80 -9.65
N LYS A 74 -5.00 -5.65 -9.03
CA LYS A 74 -5.43 -6.62 -8.02
C LYS A 74 -5.91 -5.92 -6.77
N ARG A 75 -5.13 -4.94 -6.27
CA ARG A 75 -5.50 -4.12 -5.10
C ARG A 75 -6.85 -3.44 -5.29
N ASN A 76 -7.07 -2.75 -6.41
CA ASN A 76 -8.36 -2.11 -6.67
C ASN A 76 -9.51 -3.12 -6.85
N ASN A 77 -9.23 -4.32 -7.37
CA ASN A 77 -10.26 -5.36 -7.45
C ASN A 77 -10.66 -5.86 -6.05
N ASP A 78 -9.71 -6.03 -5.14
CA ASP A 78 -9.98 -6.43 -3.76
C ASP A 78 -10.74 -5.34 -3.00
N LEU A 79 -10.52 -4.07 -3.33
CA LEU A 79 -11.21 -2.93 -2.73
C LEU A 79 -12.65 -2.74 -3.23
N LYS A 80 -13.08 -3.40 -4.31
CA LYS A 80 -14.46 -3.28 -4.82
C LYS A 80 -15.52 -3.65 -3.79
N GLN A 81 -15.20 -4.54 -2.85
CA GLN A 81 -16.10 -4.91 -1.75
C GLN A 81 -16.42 -3.73 -0.81
N TYR A 82 -15.60 -2.67 -0.84
CA TYR A 82 -15.79 -1.43 -0.09
C TYR A 82 -16.36 -0.30 -0.96
N PHE A 83 -16.74 -0.58 -2.21
CA PHE A 83 -17.44 0.34 -3.11
C PHE A 83 -16.68 1.64 -3.44
N PHE A 84 -15.35 1.59 -3.52
CA PHE A 84 -14.52 2.70 -4.00
C PHE A 84 -13.33 2.22 -4.84
N THR A 85 -12.72 3.15 -5.57
CA THR A 85 -11.44 2.97 -6.27
C THR A 85 -10.37 3.76 -5.53
N CYS A 86 -9.25 3.13 -5.20
CA CYS A 86 -8.19 3.77 -4.43
C CYS A 86 -7.38 4.74 -5.32
N THR A 87 -7.18 5.95 -4.82
CA THR A 87 -6.42 7.03 -5.47
C THR A 87 -5.18 7.45 -4.66
N CYS A 88 -4.70 6.60 -3.75
CA CYS A 88 -3.48 6.87 -3.00
C CYS A 88 -2.25 7.01 -3.94
N PRO A 89 -1.15 7.63 -3.49
CA PRO A 89 0.03 7.87 -4.33
C PRO A 89 0.54 6.64 -5.08
N ARG A 90 0.48 5.47 -4.44
CA ARG A 90 0.88 4.19 -5.04
C ARG A 90 -0.08 3.72 -6.14
N CYS A 91 -1.38 3.95 -6.00
CA CYS A 91 -2.35 3.60 -7.06
C CYS A 91 -2.30 4.59 -8.23
N VAL A 92 -1.94 5.86 -7.99
CA VAL A 92 -1.79 6.87 -9.05
C VAL A 92 -0.49 6.66 -9.85
N LYS A 93 0.61 6.35 -9.18
CA LYS A 93 1.93 6.14 -9.80
C LYS A 93 2.22 4.70 -10.24
N GLY A 94 1.34 3.75 -9.91
CA GLY A 94 1.64 2.32 -9.72
C GLY A 94 2.25 1.54 -10.88
N PHE A 95 2.47 2.13 -12.05
CA PHE A 95 3.04 1.44 -13.20
C PHE A 95 4.44 0.86 -12.92
N ASP A 96 5.36 1.66 -12.36
CA ASP A 96 6.75 1.23 -12.16
C ASP A 96 6.87 0.08 -11.15
N GLU A 97 6.13 0.16 -10.03
CA GLU A 97 6.10 -0.90 -9.02
C GLU A 97 5.39 -2.15 -9.53
N ASP A 98 4.27 -2.00 -10.25
CA ASP A 98 3.55 -3.13 -10.82
C ASP A 98 4.43 -3.88 -11.83
N ALA A 99 5.18 -3.14 -12.67
CA ALA A 99 6.11 -3.73 -13.63
C ALA A 99 7.21 -4.55 -12.96
N LEU A 100 7.71 -4.12 -11.79
CA LEU A 100 8.69 -4.87 -11.01
C LEU A 100 8.10 -6.15 -10.41
N LEU A 101 6.87 -6.10 -9.88
CA LEU A 101 6.18 -7.27 -9.31
C LEU A 101 5.90 -8.35 -10.35
N GLU A 102 5.66 -7.95 -11.61
CA GLU A 102 5.43 -8.85 -12.74
C GLU A 102 6.72 -9.17 -13.52
N GLY A 103 7.86 -8.65 -13.08
CA GLY A 103 9.14 -8.78 -13.76
C GLY A 103 9.81 -10.15 -13.60
N PHE A 104 10.66 -10.50 -14.57
CA PHE A 104 11.47 -11.73 -14.53
C PHE A 104 12.96 -11.40 -14.51
N ARG A 105 13.81 -12.31 -14.02
CA ARG A 105 15.26 -12.17 -14.17
C ARG A 105 15.64 -12.19 -15.66
N CYS A 106 16.59 -11.35 -16.07
CA CYS A 106 17.10 -11.38 -17.44
C CYS A 106 17.71 -12.74 -17.80
N LYS A 107 17.50 -13.18 -19.05
CA LYS A 107 18.00 -14.46 -19.58
C LYS A 107 19.53 -14.49 -19.77
N SER A 108 20.16 -13.33 -19.92
CA SER A 108 21.61 -13.24 -20.12
C SER A 108 22.31 -13.46 -18.78
N GLN A 109 23.19 -14.46 -18.71
CA GLN A 109 23.99 -14.74 -17.51
C GLN A 109 24.95 -13.59 -17.15
N ALA A 110 25.35 -12.78 -18.14
CA ALA A 110 26.18 -11.59 -17.94
C ALA A 110 25.36 -10.34 -17.55
N CYS A 111 24.05 -10.46 -17.36
CA CYS A 111 23.16 -9.36 -17.00
C CYS A 111 22.41 -9.68 -15.71
N ASP A 112 22.47 -8.76 -14.75
CA ASP A 112 21.75 -8.79 -13.48
C ASP A 112 20.46 -7.94 -13.51
N GLY A 113 20.00 -7.55 -14.70
CA GLY A 113 18.77 -6.78 -14.89
C GLY A 113 17.50 -7.63 -14.82
N PHE A 114 16.36 -6.94 -14.82
CA PHE A 114 15.04 -7.55 -14.88
C PHE A 114 14.36 -7.25 -16.23
N LEU A 115 13.60 -8.22 -16.72
CA LEU A 115 12.66 -8.15 -17.83
C LEU A 115 11.35 -7.58 -17.29
N LEU A 116 11.00 -6.35 -17.66
CA LEU A 116 9.78 -5.68 -17.21
C LEU A 116 8.73 -5.66 -18.34
N PRO A 117 7.43 -5.75 -18.02
CA PRO A 117 6.37 -5.68 -19.02
C PRO A 117 6.36 -4.32 -19.71
N ASN A 118 6.26 -4.31 -21.04
CA ASN A 118 6.05 -3.08 -21.78
C ASN A 118 4.58 -2.67 -21.71
N SER A 119 4.28 -1.40 -21.41
CA SER A 119 2.91 -0.87 -21.36
C SER A 119 2.11 -1.25 -22.60
N GLY A 120 1.12 -2.13 -22.44
CA GLY A 120 0.18 -2.49 -23.50
C GLY A 120 0.67 -3.51 -24.54
N LYS A 121 1.83 -4.15 -24.37
CA LYS A 121 2.31 -5.24 -25.23
C LYS A 121 2.53 -6.52 -24.42
N LYS A 122 2.27 -7.69 -25.03
CA LYS A 122 2.67 -9.01 -24.49
C LYS A 122 4.18 -9.27 -24.66
N ALA A 123 5.00 -8.30 -24.27
CA ALA A 123 6.43 -8.35 -24.45
C ALA A 123 7.12 -7.74 -23.24
N TYR A 124 8.22 -8.37 -22.82
CA TYR A 124 9.05 -7.92 -21.72
C TYR A 124 10.41 -7.46 -22.24
N THR A 125 10.93 -6.37 -21.71
CA THR A 125 12.23 -5.81 -22.10
C THR A 125 13.14 -5.69 -20.89
N CYS A 126 14.40 -6.07 -21.04
CA CYS A 126 15.35 -5.95 -19.95
C CYS A 126 15.77 -4.49 -19.77
N GLN A 127 15.61 -3.96 -18.55
CA GLN A 127 15.95 -2.57 -18.23
C GLN A 127 17.46 -2.23 -18.33
N LYS A 128 18.33 -3.25 -18.41
CA LYS A 128 19.80 -3.05 -18.51
C LYS A 128 20.36 -3.35 -19.89
N CYS A 129 20.08 -4.54 -20.44
CA CYS A 129 20.69 -4.99 -21.70
C CYS A 129 19.75 -4.96 -22.91
N GLY A 130 18.48 -4.57 -22.75
CA GLY A 130 17.52 -4.49 -23.84
C GLY A 130 17.03 -5.84 -24.39
N ALA A 131 17.46 -6.97 -23.81
CA ALA A 131 16.97 -8.28 -24.21
C ALA A 131 15.44 -8.36 -24.08
N SER A 132 14.77 -8.90 -25.10
CA SER A 132 13.32 -9.08 -25.10
C SER A 132 12.90 -10.54 -24.89
N ARG A 133 11.67 -10.70 -24.40
CA ARG A 133 10.93 -11.96 -24.31
C ARG A 133 9.46 -11.70 -24.65
N ASP A 134 8.96 -12.39 -25.68
CA ASP A 134 7.53 -12.44 -25.99
C ASP A 134 6.83 -13.50 -25.12
N VAL A 135 5.55 -13.28 -24.80
CA VAL A 135 4.71 -14.20 -24.01
C VAL A 135 3.58 -14.79 -24.84
#